data_AF-A0A3A2J3Y3-F1
#
_entry.id   AF-A0A3A2J3Y3-F1
#
_cell.length_a   1.000
_cell.length_b   1.000
_cell.length_c   1.000
_cell.angle_alpha   90.00
_cell.angle_beta   90.00
_cell.angle_gamma   90.00
#
_symmetry.space_group_name_H-M   'P 1'
#
loop_
_entity.id
_entity.type
_entity.pdbx_description
1 polymer ?
#
loop_
_entity_poly.entity_id
_entity_poly.type
_entity_poly.pdbx_seq_one_letter_code
_entity_poly.pdbx_strand_id
1 'polypeptide(L)'
;KALASVPLMLEYEAVLKRPEQLAVSERTTASTDAFLDALSLFIEPVNLHYLWRPQLRDPADEMVLETALNGRAEMLITLNIADFIPASHFRLPVLTPGAFLRLLQKEKT
;
A
#
# COMPACT_ATOMS: atom_id res chain seq x y z
N LYS A 1 -4.70 6.47 9.67
CA LYS A 1 -5.61 5.57 8.91
C LYS A 1 -4.82 4.93 7.77
N ALA A 2 -5.29 3.84 7.18
CA ALA A 2 -4.69 3.33 5.93
C ALA A 2 -5.06 4.27 4.77
N LEU A 3 -4.15 4.44 3.81
CA LEU A 3 -4.30 5.32 2.65
C LEU A 3 -4.25 4.49 1.37
N ALA A 4 -5.13 4.78 0.42
CA ALA A 4 -5.02 4.22 -0.94
C ALA A 4 -5.52 5.21 -1.98
N SER A 5 -4.88 5.20 -3.14
CA SER A 5 -5.37 5.87 -4.35
C SER A 5 -6.10 4.87 -5.26
N VAL A 6 -6.79 5.37 -6.28
CA VAL A 6 -7.46 4.51 -7.28
C VAL A 6 -6.48 3.53 -7.95
N PRO A 7 -5.29 3.95 -8.43
CA PRO A 7 -4.33 3.00 -9.00
C PRO A 7 -3.93 1.88 -8.03
N LEU A 8 -3.75 2.18 -6.75
CA LEU A 8 -3.38 1.18 -5.74
C LEU A 8 -4.51 0.17 -5.50
N MET A 9 -5.76 0.63 -5.48
CA MET A 9 -6.92 -0.26 -5.38
C MET A 9 -7.06 -1.17 -6.59
N LEU A 10 -6.82 -0.64 -7.80
CA LEU A 10 -6.84 -1.43 -9.04
C LEU A 10 -5.69 -2.45 -9.07
N GLU A 11 -4.52 -2.13 -8.53
CA GLU A 11 -3.43 -3.11 -8.40
C GLU A 11 -3.82 -4.24 -7.45
N TYR A 12 -4.44 -3.93 -6.31
CA TYR A 12 -4.93 -4.97 -5.40
C TYR A 12 -5.95 -5.87 -6.09
N GLU A 13 -6.89 -5.30 -6.83
CA GLU A 13 -7.83 -6.06 -7.63
C GLU A 13 -7.12 -6.96 -8.66
N ALA A 14 -6.20 -6.39 -9.43
CA ALA A 14 -5.47 -7.10 -10.47
C ALA A 14 -4.58 -8.23 -9.91
N VAL A 15 -3.96 -8.04 -8.75
CA VAL A 15 -3.12 -9.05 -8.08
C VAL A 15 -3.97 -10.13 -7.41
N LEU A 16 -4.95 -9.76 -6.59
CA LEU A 16 -5.72 -10.72 -5.81
C LEU A 16 -6.65 -11.58 -6.68
N LYS A 17 -7.00 -11.13 -7.89
CA LYS A 17 -7.79 -11.91 -8.85
C LYS A 17 -6.96 -12.81 -9.76
N ARG A 18 -5.62 -12.82 -9.65
CA ARG A 18 -4.80 -13.75 -10.45
C ARG A 18 -5.13 -15.20 -10.09
N PRO A 19 -5.19 -16.13 -11.06
CA PRO A 19 -5.56 -17.52 -10.79
C PRO A 19 -4.73 -18.17 -9.68
N GLU A 20 -3.43 -17.92 -9.63
CA GLU A 20 -2.54 -18.43 -8.60
C GLU A 20 -2.85 -17.87 -7.21
N GLN A 21 -3.25 -16.59 -7.11
CA GLN A 21 -3.63 -15.96 -5.83
C GLN A 21 -4.99 -16.47 -5.33
N LEU A 22 -5.96 -16.62 -6.24
CA LEU A 22 -7.26 -17.21 -5.91
C LEU A 22 -7.11 -18.66 -5.43
N ALA A 23 -6.23 -19.43 -6.07
CA ALA A 23 -5.96 -20.82 -5.70
C ALA A 23 -5.32 -20.94 -4.31
N VAL A 24 -4.27 -20.17 -4.00
CA VAL A 24 -3.59 -20.25 -2.68
C VAL A 24 -4.40 -19.67 -1.53
N SER A 25 -5.31 -18.73 -1.82
CA SER A 25 -6.18 -18.12 -0.81
C SER A 25 -7.55 -18.78 -0.68
N GLU A 26 -7.83 -19.80 -1.51
CA GLU A 26 -9.13 -20.47 -1.60
C GLU A 26 -10.30 -19.49 -1.82
N ARG A 27 -10.07 -18.44 -2.61
CA ARG A 27 -11.04 -17.36 -2.88
C ARG A 27 -11.62 -17.44 -4.28
N THR A 28 -12.84 -16.95 -4.41
CA THR A 28 -13.45 -16.63 -5.72
C THR A 28 -13.26 -15.15 -6.03
N THR A 29 -13.34 -14.77 -7.31
CA THR A 29 -13.32 -13.36 -7.74
C THR A 29 -14.36 -12.53 -6.99
N ALA A 30 -15.60 -13.01 -6.88
CA ALA A 30 -16.67 -12.33 -6.16
C ALA A 30 -16.37 -12.16 -4.65
N SER A 31 -15.75 -13.16 -4.01
CA SER A 31 -15.34 -13.03 -2.60
C SER A 31 -14.20 -12.02 -2.43
N THR A 32 -13.31 -11.92 -3.41
CA THR A 32 -12.22 -10.93 -3.44
C THR A 32 -12.77 -9.52 -3.61
N ASP A 33 -13.76 -9.34 -4.48
CA ASP A 33 -14.47 -8.06 -4.64
C ASP A 33 -15.12 -7.61 -3.34
N ALA A 34 -15.90 -8.48 -2.70
CA ALA A 34 -16.52 -8.18 -1.42
C ALA A 34 -15.49 -7.82 -0.33
N PHE A 35 -14.31 -8.44 -0.36
CA PHE A 35 -13.21 -8.10 0.55
C PHE A 35 -12.64 -6.70 0.26
N LEU A 36 -12.38 -6.37 -1.01
CA LEU A 36 -11.86 -5.06 -1.41
C LEU A 36 -12.87 -3.94 -1.13
N ASP A 37 -14.16 -4.20 -1.34
CA ASP A 37 -15.25 -3.29 -0.98
C ASP A 37 -15.25 -3.02 0.52
N ALA A 38 -15.19 -4.08 1.34
CA ALA A 38 -15.14 -3.94 2.80
C ALA A 38 -13.87 -3.20 3.25
N LEU A 39 -12.71 -3.50 2.66
CA LEU A 39 -11.44 -2.84 2.95
C LEU A 39 -11.51 -1.34 2.63
N SER A 40 -12.15 -0.97 1.52
CA SER A 40 -12.29 0.43 1.09
C SER A 40 -12.99 1.31 2.13
N LEU A 41 -13.90 0.74 2.95
CA LEU A 41 -14.59 1.45 4.03
C LEU A 41 -13.64 1.90 5.15
N PHE A 42 -12.48 1.26 5.31
CA PHE A 42 -11.48 1.59 6.32
C PHE A 42 -10.32 2.43 5.78
N ILE A 43 -10.27 2.62 4.46
CA ILE A 43 -9.23 3.35 3.76
C ILE A 43 -9.64 4.82 3.60
N GLU A 44 -8.69 5.72 3.82
CA GLU A 44 -8.82 7.10 3.41
C GLU A 44 -8.36 7.27 1.95
N PRO A 45 -9.24 7.74 1.04
CA PRO A 45 -8.92 7.84 -0.37
C PRO A 45 -7.95 9.00 -0.63
N VAL A 46 -6.90 8.74 -1.40
CA VAL A 46 -5.90 9.74 -1.79
C VAL A 46 -6.08 10.12 -3.26
N ASN A 47 -6.37 11.40 -3.50
CA ASN A 47 -6.34 11.96 -4.84
C ASN A 47 -4.90 12.31 -5.22
N LEU A 48 -4.44 11.80 -6.36
CA LEU A 48 -3.11 12.10 -6.89
C LEU A 48 -3.18 13.40 -7.68
N HIS A 49 -2.57 14.46 -7.15
CA HIS A 49 -2.55 15.78 -7.82
C HIS A 49 -1.27 15.98 -8.65
N TYR A 50 -0.20 15.27 -8.30
CA TYR A 50 1.09 15.32 -8.94
C TYR A 50 1.68 13.92 -9.03
N LEU A 51 2.22 13.59 -10.20
CA LEU A 51 3.00 12.37 -10.42
C LEU A 51 4.48 12.72 -10.28
N TRP A 52 5.18 12.03 -9.40
CA TRP A 52 6.55 12.38 -9.01
C TRP A 52 7.60 11.53 -9.73
N ARG A 53 7.17 10.67 -10.66
CA ARG A 53 8.01 9.66 -11.31
C ARG A 53 9.10 10.28 -12.21
N PRO A 54 10.28 9.63 -12.34
CA PRO A 54 10.69 8.42 -11.61
C PRO A 54 11.40 8.76 -10.29
N GLN A 55 11.02 8.08 -9.20
CA GLN A 55 11.71 8.10 -7.90
C GLN A 55 12.19 6.72 -7.48
N LEU A 56 11.50 5.64 -7.86
CA LEU A 56 11.78 4.27 -7.43
C LEU A 56 12.49 3.45 -8.52
N ARG A 57 13.10 2.34 -8.09
CA ARG A 57 13.75 1.40 -9.01
C ARG A 57 12.74 0.63 -9.85
N ASP A 58 11.65 0.20 -9.23
CA ASP A 58 10.52 -0.44 -9.91
C ASP A 58 9.45 0.60 -10.23
N PRO A 59 9.17 0.88 -11.53
CA PRO A 59 8.10 1.79 -11.93
C PRO A 59 6.71 1.38 -11.45
N ALA A 60 6.48 0.10 -11.16
CA ALA A 60 5.22 -0.40 -10.62
C ALA A 60 4.99 0.06 -9.17
N ASP A 61 6.05 0.22 -8.39
CA ASP A 61 5.97 0.63 -6.98
C ASP A 61 5.72 2.14 -6.80
N GLU A 62 5.91 2.93 -7.86
CA GLU A 62 5.74 4.40 -7.84
C GLU A 62 4.38 4.83 -7.29
N MET A 63 3.31 4.12 -7.66
CA MET A 63 1.96 4.45 -7.18
C MET A 63 1.82 4.34 -5.66
N VAL A 64 2.61 3.47 -5.01
CA VAL A 64 2.62 3.33 -3.56
C VAL A 64 3.27 4.56 -2.92
N LEU A 65 4.43 4.98 -3.43
CA LEU A 65 5.10 6.18 -2.95
C LEU A 65 4.25 7.44 -3.21
N GLU A 66 3.69 7.58 -4.41
CA GLU A 66 2.82 8.70 -4.79
C GLU A 66 1.61 8.82 -3.86
N THR A 67 0.98 7.69 -3.53
CA THR A 67 -0.13 7.63 -2.58
C THR A 67 0.32 8.10 -1.19
N ALA A 68 1.46 7.62 -0.72
CA ALA A 68 1.98 8.00 0.59
C ALA A 68 2.30 9.51 0.66
N LEU A 69 2.91 10.08 -0.38
CA LEU A 69 3.27 11.50 -0.40
C LEU A 69 2.05 12.42 -0.54
N ASN A 70 1.16 12.15 -1.50
CA ASN A 70 -0.05 12.96 -1.69
C ASN A 70 -1.00 12.85 -0.47
N GLY A 71 -1.06 11.67 0.16
CA GLY A 71 -1.86 11.42 1.36
C GLY A 71 -1.19 11.85 2.67
N ARG A 72 0.02 12.41 2.63
CA ARG A 72 0.82 12.81 3.81
C ARG A 72 0.94 11.70 4.86
N ALA A 73 1.24 10.49 4.39
CA ALA A 73 1.42 9.33 5.25
C ALA A 73 2.52 9.60 6.29
N GLU A 74 2.26 9.21 7.53
CA GLU A 74 3.25 9.28 8.61
C GLU A 74 4.37 8.25 8.41
N MET A 75 4.06 7.14 7.72
CA MET A 75 4.99 6.06 7.40
C MET A 75 4.46 5.21 6.25
N LEU A 76 5.36 4.54 5.53
CA LEU A 76 5.07 3.54 4.51
C LEU A 76 5.40 2.15 5.06
N ILE A 77 4.47 1.21 4.94
CA ILE A 77 4.65 -0.15 5.45
C ILE A 77 4.78 -1.11 4.26
N THR A 78 5.90 -1.82 4.16
CA THR A 78 6.17 -2.77 3.07
C THR A 78 7.13 -3.88 3.49
N LEU A 79 7.03 -5.05 2.86
CA LEU A 79 8.06 -6.09 2.96
C LEU A 79 9.25 -5.80 2.02
N ASN A 80 9.04 -5.02 0.97
CA ASN A 80 10.05 -4.68 -0.03
C ASN A 80 10.78 -3.37 0.32
N ILE A 81 11.53 -3.34 1.41
CA ILE A 81 12.21 -2.10 1.84
C ILE A 81 13.21 -1.59 0.80
N ALA A 82 13.89 -2.51 0.11
CA ALA A 82 14.98 -2.19 -0.81
C ALA A 82 14.55 -1.24 -1.93
N ASP A 83 13.34 -1.45 -2.49
CA ASP A 83 12.85 -0.64 -3.60
C ASP A 83 12.33 0.73 -3.16
N PHE A 84 12.08 0.92 -1.86
CA PHE A 84 11.60 2.17 -1.26
C PHE A 84 12.68 2.99 -0.55
N ILE A 85 13.97 2.65 -0.69
CA ILE A 85 15.08 3.48 -0.18
C ILE A 85 14.96 4.97 -0.57
N PRO A 86 14.54 5.34 -1.81
CA PRO A 86 14.36 6.74 -2.21
C PRO A 86 13.31 7.52 -1.41
N ALA A 87 12.39 6.84 -0.70
CA ALA A 87 11.39 7.50 0.17
C ALA A 87 12.04 8.35 1.29
N SER A 88 13.28 8.03 1.67
CA SER A 88 14.06 8.78 2.65
C SER A 88 14.28 10.25 2.26
N HIS A 89 14.37 10.57 0.95
CA HIS A 89 14.49 11.95 0.46
C HIS A 89 13.26 12.80 0.81
N PHE A 90 12.11 12.16 0.99
CA PHE A 90 10.84 12.79 1.35
C PHE A 90 10.56 12.74 2.85
N ARG A 91 11.53 12.30 3.66
CA ARG A 91 11.40 12.10 5.12
C ARG A 91 10.24 11.17 5.47
N LEU A 92 9.92 10.22 4.60
CA LEU A 92 8.89 9.21 4.81
C LEU A 92 9.54 7.95 5.41
N PRO A 93 9.30 7.61 6.69
CA PRO A 93 9.81 6.38 7.27
C PRO A 93 9.23 5.16 6.57
N VAL A 94 10.07 4.19 6.25
CA VAL A 94 9.66 2.90 5.67
C VAL A 94 9.88 1.79 6.69
N LEU A 95 8.82 1.05 7.02
CA LEU A 95 8.83 0.00 8.04
C LEU A 95 8.35 -1.34 7.46
N THR A 96 8.88 -2.44 7.99
CA THR A 96 8.22 -3.75 7.79
C THR A 96 6.94 -3.83 8.61
N PRO A 97 5.96 -4.68 8.22
CA PRO A 97 4.78 -4.94 9.05
C PRO A 97 5.15 -5.35 10.48
N GLY A 98 6.17 -6.19 10.66
CA GLY A 98 6.64 -6.59 11.99
C GLY A 98 7.22 -5.44 12.82
N ALA A 99 7.92 -4.50 12.19
CA ALA A 99 8.42 -3.30 12.88
C ALA A 99 7.26 -2.37 13.27
N PHE A 100 6.29 -2.18 12.38
CA PHE A 100 5.09 -1.39 12.66
C PHE A 100 4.27 -1.95 13.82
N LEU A 101 4.04 -3.27 13.86
CA LEU A 101 3.33 -3.91 14.98
C LEU A 101 4.01 -3.68 16.33
N ARG A 102 5.35 -3.75 16.38
CA ARG A 102 6.11 -3.44 17.61
C ARG A 102 5.99 -1.98 18.02
N LEU A 103 5.90 -1.06 17.05
CA LEU A 103 5.68 0.36 17.31
C LEU A 103 4.30 0.57 17.96
N LEU A 104 3.25 0.00 17.37
CA LEU A 104 1.88 0.09 17.91
C LEU A 104 1.73 -0.51 19.31
N GLN A 105 2.49 -1.57 19.63
CA GLN A 105 2.48 -2.16 20.98
C GLN A 105 3.08 -1.21 22.03
N LYS A 106 4.12 -0.46 21.66
CA LYS A 106 4.77 0.50 22.55
C LYS A 106 3.90 1.73 22.82
N GLU A 107 3.15 2.21 21.83
CA GLU A 107 2.24 3.36 22.00
C GLU A 107 1.04 3.07 22.91
N LYS A 108 0.69 1.79 23.09
CA LYS A 108 -0.38 1.36 24.00
C LYS A 108 0.07 1.22 25.46
N THR A 109 1.37 1.34 25.74
CA THR A 109 1.95 1.25 27.09
C THR A 109 2.21 2.65 27.61
#